data_AF-A0A367IGG6-F1
#
_entry.id   AF-A0A367IGG6-F1
#
_cell.length_a   1.000
_cell.length_b   1.000
_cell.length_c   1.000
_cell.angle_alpha   90.00
_cell.angle_beta   90.00
_cell.angle_gamma   90.00
#
_symmetry.space_group_name_H-M   'P 1'
#
loop_
_entity.id
_entity.type
_entity.pdbx_description
1 polymer ?
#
loop_
_entity_poly.entity_id
_entity_poly.type
_entity_poly.pdbx_seq_one_letter_code
_entity_poly.pdbx_strand_id
1 'polypeptide(L)'
;MLYFLFGFLMISVRDEYFAALDKIRIPLTILTPILAVLWFIISLTSGIPNVMEGGWVDEGYRPFSVTATMASILQSFHAWSWCLLIFTWSSKLLNEPNKYLAYLNESVYPTYIVHLHITFPMIVILSILGIGFFPAMIFATPILIIAVLACFEIVRRASLFRPVFGIKGGQEEVNLLFPFNSTKERPLSVIFTLMSHGMALGMVIVLMLSLALMGG
;
A
#
# COMPACT_ATOMS: atom_id res chain seq x y z
N MET A 1 -7.83 -7.92 -10.08
CA MET A 1 -9.19 -8.14 -9.54
C MET A 1 -9.37 -9.53 -8.93
N LEU A 2 -8.92 -10.61 -9.58
CA LEU A 2 -9.07 -11.97 -9.04
C LEU A 2 -8.43 -12.17 -7.66
N TYR A 3 -7.20 -11.68 -7.42
CA TYR A 3 -6.56 -11.78 -6.08
C TYR A 3 -7.37 -11.10 -4.97
N PHE A 4 -7.97 -9.95 -5.27
CA PHE A 4 -8.82 -9.24 -4.33
C PHE A 4 -10.08 -10.06 -4.01
N LEU A 5 -10.74 -10.60 -5.04
CA LEU A 5 -11.92 -11.46 -4.86
C LEU A 5 -11.59 -12.70 -4.02
N PHE A 6 -10.52 -13.42 -4.36
CA PHE A 6 -10.10 -14.59 -3.60
C PHE A 6 -9.70 -14.26 -2.17
N GLY A 7 -8.97 -13.17 -1.95
CA GLY A 7 -8.63 -12.69 -0.61
C GLY A 7 -9.88 -12.32 0.20
N PHE A 8 -10.85 -11.63 -0.40
CA PHE A 8 -12.12 -11.28 0.23
C PHE A 8 -12.94 -12.52 0.59
N LEU A 9 -13.06 -13.48 -0.32
CA LEU A 9 -13.77 -14.74 -0.06
C LEU A 9 -13.11 -15.52 1.08
N MET A 10 -11.77 -15.61 1.08
CA MET A 10 -11.02 -16.30 2.13
C MET A 10 -11.18 -15.65 3.50
N ILE A 11 -10.98 -14.33 3.61
CA ILE A 11 -11.11 -13.65 4.90
C ILE A 11 -12.55 -13.67 5.43
N SER A 12 -13.55 -13.81 4.56
CA SER A 12 -14.97 -13.93 4.95
C SER A 12 -15.26 -15.19 5.76
N VAL A 13 -14.45 -16.26 5.63
CA VAL A 13 -14.59 -17.52 6.39
C VAL A 13 -13.85 -17.48 7.75
N ARG A 14 -13.21 -16.34 8.10
CA ARG A 14 -12.61 -16.05 9.42
C ARG A 14 -11.72 -17.18 9.96
N ASP A 15 -12.16 -17.88 11.01
CA ASP A 15 -11.34 -18.83 11.78
C ASP A 15 -10.86 -20.01 10.94
N GLU A 16 -11.67 -20.49 10.00
CA GLU A 16 -11.27 -21.58 9.09
C GLU A 16 -10.12 -21.16 8.18
N TYR A 17 -10.12 -19.89 7.75
CA TYR A 17 -9.05 -19.35 6.92
C TYR A 17 -7.74 -19.27 7.71
N PHE A 18 -7.77 -18.78 8.94
CA PHE A 18 -6.56 -18.73 9.78
C PHE A 18 -6.01 -20.12 10.09
N ALA A 19 -6.89 -21.09 10.39
CA ALA A 19 -6.49 -22.49 10.57
C ALA A 19 -5.88 -23.10 9.29
N ALA A 20 -6.38 -22.73 8.12
CA ALA A 20 -5.81 -23.14 6.84
C ALA A 20 -4.42 -22.50 6.62
N LEU A 21 -4.26 -21.20 6.90
CA LEU A 21 -2.98 -20.48 6.80
C LEU A 21 -1.89 -21.10 7.68
N ASP A 22 -2.25 -21.56 8.88
CA ASP A 22 -1.32 -22.27 9.77
C ASP A 22 -0.80 -23.57 9.16
N LYS A 23 -1.69 -24.36 8.55
CA LYS A 23 -1.35 -25.65 7.91
C LYS A 23 -0.44 -25.48 6.70
N ILE A 24 -0.65 -24.43 5.91
CA ILE A 24 0.11 -24.20 4.66
C ILE A 24 1.36 -23.32 4.85
N ARG A 25 1.65 -22.82 6.06
CA ARG A 25 2.76 -21.89 6.32
C ARG A 25 4.11 -22.39 5.85
N ILE A 26 4.51 -23.59 6.29
CA ILE A 26 5.81 -24.18 5.94
C ILE A 26 5.85 -24.52 4.45
N PRO A 27 4.83 -25.20 3.86
CA PRO A 27 4.76 -25.39 2.41
C PRO A 27 4.92 -24.10 1.61
N LEU A 28 4.23 -23.02 1.98
CA LEU A 28 4.34 -21.73 1.28
C LEU A 28 5.71 -21.09 1.41
N THR A 29 6.35 -21.20 2.58
CA THR A 29 7.69 -20.64 2.82
C THR A 29 8.74 -21.30 1.92
N ILE A 30 8.55 -22.58 1.60
CA ILE A 30 9.43 -23.33 0.68
C ILE A 30 9.02 -23.11 -0.78
N LEU A 31 7.72 -23.14 -1.08
CA LEU A 31 7.21 -23.06 -2.45
C LEU A 31 7.42 -21.68 -3.07
N THR A 32 7.23 -20.61 -2.31
CA THR A 32 7.31 -19.23 -2.83
C THR A 32 8.67 -18.90 -3.46
N PRO A 33 9.83 -19.14 -2.81
CA PRO A 33 11.12 -18.89 -3.45
C PRO A 33 11.38 -19.80 -4.66
N ILE A 34 10.88 -21.04 -4.66
CA ILE A 34 10.97 -21.94 -5.82
C ILE A 34 10.20 -21.33 -7.00
N LEU A 35 8.96 -20.90 -6.78
CA LEU A 35 8.15 -20.23 -7.80
C LEU A 35 8.79 -18.92 -8.27
N ALA A 36 9.46 -18.17 -7.38
CA ALA A 36 10.17 -16.95 -7.73
C ALA A 36 11.37 -17.22 -8.64
N VAL A 37 12.17 -18.25 -8.35
CA VAL A 37 13.29 -18.67 -9.21
C VAL A 37 12.77 -19.20 -10.55
N LEU A 38 11.73 -20.03 -10.55
CA LEU A 38 11.11 -20.53 -11.78
C LEU A 38 10.56 -19.39 -12.64
N TRP A 39 9.90 -18.43 -12.02
CA TRP A 39 9.42 -17.23 -12.70
C TRP A 39 10.57 -16.44 -13.31
N PHE A 40 11.65 -16.21 -12.56
CA PHE A 40 12.83 -15.50 -13.04
C PHE A 40 13.49 -16.20 -14.24
N ILE A 41 13.61 -17.53 -14.20
CA ILE A 41 14.15 -18.31 -15.32
C ILE A 41 13.23 -18.19 -16.55
N ILE A 42 11.92 -18.34 -16.37
CA ILE A 42 10.95 -18.22 -17.47
C ILE A 42 10.90 -16.81 -18.04
N SER A 43 11.01 -15.77 -17.22
CA SER A 43 11.07 -14.39 -17.70
C SER A 43 12.31 -14.12 -18.55
N LEU A 44 13.42 -14.81 -18.29
CA LEU A 44 14.65 -14.69 -19.08
C LEU A 44 14.65 -15.54 -20.36
N THR A 45 13.99 -16.71 -20.33
CA THR A 45 14.11 -17.73 -21.39
C THR A 45 12.94 -17.77 -22.35
N SER A 46 11.76 -17.30 -21.94
CA SER A 46 10.53 -17.39 -22.76
C SER A 46 10.57 -16.53 -24.01
N GLY A 47 11.44 -15.52 -24.06
CA GLY A 47 11.54 -14.55 -25.14
C GLY A 47 10.32 -13.64 -25.28
N ILE A 48 9.32 -13.76 -24.40
CA ILE A 48 8.12 -12.94 -24.40
C ILE A 48 8.34 -11.80 -23.40
N PRO A 49 8.38 -10.54 -23.86
CA PRO A 49 8.55 -9.40 -22.99
C PRO A 49 7.29 -9.16 -22.14
N ASN A 50 7.46 -8.48 -21.00
CA ASN A 50 6.36 -7.84 -20.27
C ASN A 50 5.17 -8.74 -19.92
N VAL A 51 5.38 -10.04 -19.70
CA VAL A 51 4.31 -11.01 -19.35
C VAL A 51 3.51 -10.59 -18.11
N MET A 52 4.12 -9.85 -17.18
CA MET A 52 3.46 -9.32 -15.99
C MET A 52 2.59 -8.08 -16.29
N GLU A 53 3.07 -7.20 -17.16
CA GLU A 53 2.45 -5.90 -17.46
C GLU A 53 1.39 -6.01 -18.56
N GLY A 54 1.52 -7.02 -19.42
CA GLY A 54 0.74 -7.13 -20.66
C GLY A 54 1.48 -6.48 -21.84
N GLY A 55 0.79 -6.33 -22.97
CA GLY A 55 1.30 -5.55 -24.10
C GLY A 55 2.24 -6.27 -25.06
N TRP A 56 2.64 -7.52 -24.79
CA TRP A 56 3.51 -8.27 -25.72
C TRP A 56 2.89 -8.48 -27.12
N VAL A 57 1.57 -8.41 -27.24
CA VAL A 57 0.88 -8.46 -28.54
C VAL A 57 1.24 -7.25 -29.40
N ASP A 58 1.38 -6.07 -28.77
CA ASP A 58 1.75 -4.83 -29.45
C ASP A 58 3.21 -4.87 -29.92
N GLU A 59 4.04 -5.70 -29.28
CA GLU A 59 5.41 -6.01 -29.68
C GLU A 59 5.50 -7.11 -30.77
N GLY A 60 4.36 -7.54 -31.32
CA GLY A 60 4.29 -8.51 -32.43
C GLY A 60 4.27 -9.98 -31.99
N TYR A 61 4.16 -10.27 -30.69
CA TYR A 61 4.04 -11.63 -30.18
C TYR A 61 2.60 -12.14 -30.28
N ARG A 62 2.44 -13.46 -30.41
CA ARG A 62 1.10 -14.08 -30.49
C ARG A 62 0.35 -13.90 -29.15
N PRO A 63 -0.94 -13.50 -29.18
CA PRO A 63 -1.74 -13.34 -27.96
C PRO A 63 -1.83 -14.63 -27.14
N PHE A 64 -2.07 -15.74 -27.81
CA PHE A 64 -2.19 -17.06 -27.20
C PHE A 64 -1.11 -17.98 -27.76
N SER A 65 -0.06 -18.19 -27.00
CA SER A 65 0.95 -19.22 -27.23
C SER A 65 1.09 -20.09 -25.99
N VAL A 66 1.59 -21.32 -26.15
CA VAL A 66 1.82 -22.22 -25.02
C VAL A 66 2.78 -21.59 -24.02
N THR A 67 3.86 -20.96 -24.52
CA THR A 67 4.85 -20.26 -23.70
C THR A 67 4.25 -19.07 -22.95
N ALA A 68 3.50 -18.20 -23.63
CA ALA A 68 2.81 -17.07 -22.98
C ALA A 68 1.85 -17.54 -21.90
N THR A 69 1.03 -18.56 -22.21
CA THR A 69 0.03 -19.09 -21.29
C THR A 69 0.69 -19.70 -20.05
N MET A 70 1.72 -20.52 -20.23
CA MET A 70 2.46 -21.11 -19.10
C MET A 70 3.16 -20.04 -18.26
N ALA A 71 3.77 -19.03 -18.90
CA ALA A 71 4.42 -17.93 -18.21
C ALA A 71 3.41 -17.10 -17.39
N SER A 72 2.24 -16.76 -17.96
CA SER A 72 1.18 -16.04 -17.24
C SER A 72 0.59 -16.85 -16.08
N ILE A 73 0.39 -18.16 -16.23
CA ILE A 73 -0.07 -19.03 -15.14
C ILE A 73 0.97 -19.05 -14.03
N LEU A 74 2.24 -19.31 -14.36
CA LEU A 74 3.30 -19.35 -13.37
C LEU A 74 3.43 -18.02 -12.64
N GLN A 75 3.40 -16.91 -13.37
CA GLN A 75 3.45 -15.58 -12.77
C GLN A 75 2.29 -15.34 -11.81
N SER A 76 1.10 -15.80 -12.18
CA SER A 76 -0.09 -15.61 -11.36
C SER A 76 -0.01 -16.41 -10.06
N PHE A 77 0.42 -17.67 -10.15
CA PHE A 77 0.67 -18.51 -8.98
C PHE A 77 1.79 -17.97 -8.10
N HIS A 78 2.90 -17.54 -8.71
CA HIS A 78 4.02 -16.90 -8.02
C HIS A 78 3.57 -15.67 -7.24
N ALA A 79 2.87 -14.73 -7.88
CA ALA A 79 2.36 -13.53 -7.22
C ALA A 79 1.35 -13.87 -6.10
N TRP A 80 0.48 -14.84 -6.31
CA TRP A 80 -0.47 -15.28 -5.28
C TRP A 80 0.22 -15.96 -4.08
N SER A 81 1.25 -16.77 -4.32
CA SER A 81 2.05 -17.38 -3.26
C SER A 81 2.74 -16.33 -2.39
N TRP A 82 3.22 -15.22 -2.97
CA TRP A 82 3.72 -14.09 -2.19
C TRP A 82 2.65 -13.48 -1.28
N CYS A 83 1.43 -13.26 -1.78
CA CYS A 83 0.34 -12.77 -0.96
C CYS A 83 0.07 -13.71 0.23
N LEU A 84 -0.10 -15.02 -0.05
CA LEU A 84 -0.35 -16.00 0.99
C LEU A 84 0.81 -16.13 1.99
N LEU A 85 2.06 -16.05 1.51
CA LEU A 85 3.26 -16.08 2.36
C LEU A 85 3.26 -14.91 3.35
N ILE A 86 2.97 -13.69 2.87
CA ILE A 86 2.88 -12.52 3.74
C ILE A 86 1.74 -12.73 4.74
N PHE A 87 0.54 -13.13 4.30
CA PHE A 87 -0.60 -13.33 5.21
C PHE A 87 -0.36 -14.41 6.28
N THR A 88 0.22 -15.57 5.94
CA THR A 88 0.45 -16.64 6.92
C THR A 88 1.44 -16.24 8.01
N TRP A 89 2.47 -15.47 7.66
CA TRP A 89 3.46 -14.98 8.63
C TRP A 89 2.96 -13.76 9.39
N SER A 90 2.30 -12.80 8.72
CA SER A 90 1.63 -11.68 9.39
C SER A 90 0.61 -12.16 10.41
N SER A 91 -0.20 -13.17 10.08
CA SER A 91 -1.15 -13.76 11.03
C SER A 91 -0.47 -14.44 12.22
N LYS A 92 0.77 -14.92 12.09
CA LYS A 92 1.50 -15.54 13.20
C LYS A 92 2.17 -14.51 14.10
N LEU A 93 2.77 -13.49 13.49
CA LEU A 93 3.69 -12.56 14.14
C LEU A 93 3.02 -11.27 14.59
N LEU A 94 1.95 -10.85 13.92
CA LEU A 94 1.32 -9.54 14.10
C LEU A 94 -0.12 -9.63 14.60
N ASN A 95 -0.69 -10.84 14.76
CA ASN A 95 -2.08 -11.03 15.19
C ASN A 95 -2.24 -10.95 16.71
N GLU A 96 -1.62 -9.94 17.33
CA GLU A 96 -1.71 -9.66 18.76
C GLU A 96 -2.21 -8.22 18.96
N PRO A 97 -3.20 -7.99 19.84
CA PRO A 97 -3.73 -6.66 20.05
C PRO A 97 -2.67 -5.74 20.67
N ASN A 98 -2.22 -4.74 19.93
CA ASN A 98 -1.24 -3.74 20.37
C ASN A 98 -1.62 -2.34 19.88
N LYS A 99 -1.29 -1.31 20.68
CA LYS A 99 -1.51 0.11 20.34
C LYS A 99 -0.86 0.52 19.02
N TYR A 100 0.30 -0.03 18.69
CA TYR A 100 0.98 0.25 17.43
C TYR A 100 0.24 -0.35 16.24
N LEU A 101 -0.30 -1.57 16.40
CA LEU A 101 -1.12 -2.20 15.37
C LEU A 101 -2.43 -1.44 15.16
N ALA A 102 -3.07 -0.97 16.23
CA ALA A 102 -4.25 -0.12 16.12
C ALA A 102 -3.97 1.18 15.36
N TYR A 103 -2.84 1.85 15.66
CA TYR A 103 -2.38 3.05 14.94
C TYR A 103 -2.13 2.78 13.45
N LEU A 104 -1.40 1.71 13.12
CA LEU A 104 -1.11 1.35 11.73
C LEU A 104 -2.36 0.89 10.97
N ASN A 105 -3.29 0.20 11.64
CA ASN A 105 -4.58 -0.16 11.05
C ASN A 105 -5.42 1.07 10.68
N GLU A 106 -5.39 2.11 11.52
CA GLU A 106 -6.03 3.40 11.23
C GLU A 106 -5.35 4.09 10.03
N SER A 107 -4.03 3.90 9.84
CA SER A 107 -3.27 4.55 8.77
C SER A 107 -3.42 3.89 7.39
N VAL A 108 -3.94 2.67 7.29
CA VAL A 108 -4.01 1.89 6.02
C VAL A 108 -4.74 2.65 4.92
N TYR A 109 -5.97 3.11 5.19
CA TYR A 109 -6.77 3.82 4.19
C TYR A 109 -6.16 5.18 3.78
N PRO A 110 -5.75 6.05 4.71
CA PRO A 110 -5.04 7.27 4.38
C PRO A 110 -3.79 7.03 3.54
N THR A 111 -2.98 6.04 3.93
CA THR A 111 -1.75 5.65 3.23
C THR A 111 -2.05 5.24 1.80
N TYR A 112 -3.07 4.39 1.60
CA TYR A 112 -3.49 3.95 0.28
C TYR A 112 -3.93 5.11 -0.61
N ILE A 113 -4.63 6.12 -0.07
CA ILE A 113 -5.05 7.28 -0.86
C ILE A 113 -3.82 8.12 -1.25
N VAL A 114 -2.96 8.48 -0.31
CA VAL A 114 -1.94 9.51 -0.54
C VAL A 114 -0.64 8.99 -1.14
N HIS A 115 -0.32 7.69 -1.00
CA HIS A 115 0.99 7.18 -1.42
C HIS A 115 1.29 7.49 -2.90
N LEU A 116 0.34 7.22 -3.81
CA LEU A 116 0.54 7.45 -5.24
C LEU A 116 0.72 8.94 -5.59
N HIS A 117 -0.01 9.81 -4.90
CA HIS A 117 0.07 11.27 -5.05
C HIS A 117 1.43 11.84 -4.64
N ILE A 118 2.18 11.10 -3.81
CA ILE A 118 3.55 11.45 -3.38
C ILE A 118 4.59 10.70 -4.22
N THR A 119 4.37 9.42 -4.51
CA THR A 119 5.28 8.57 -5.27
C THR A 119 5.53 9.13 -6.67
N PHE A 120 4.50 9.56 -7.39
CA PHE A 120 4.66 10.09 -8.74
C PHE A 120 5.54 11.35 -8.80
N PRO A 121 5.25 12.44 -8.07
CA PRO A 121 6.12 13.62 -8.06
C PRO A 121 7.55 13.28 -7.63
N MET A 122 7.70 12.39 -6.65
CA MET A 122 9.00 11.96 -6.18
C MET A 122 9.81 11.27 -7.28
N ILE A 123 9.20 10.35 -8.04
CA ILE A 123 9.86 9.68 -9.17
C ILE A 123 10.29 10.71 -10.22
N VAL A 124 9.42 11.66 -10.58
CA VAL A 124 9.75 12.71 -11.56
C VAL A 124 10.91 13.58 -11.09
N ILE A 125 10.89 14.04 -9.83
CA ILE A 125 11.98 14.84 -9.25
C ILE A 125 13.29 14.05 -9.28
N LEU A 126 13.29 12.80 -8.81
CA LEU A 126 14.50 11.96 -8.80
C LEU A 126 15.02 11.68 -10.21
N SER A 127 14.12 11.52 -11.18
CA SER A 127 14.48 11.33 -12.59
C SER A 127 15.11 12.59 -13.19
N ILE A 128 14.57 13.78 -12.90
CA ILE A 128 15.15 15.07 -13.35
C ILE A 128 16.54 15.28 -12.73
N LEU A 129 16.73 14.87 -11.47
CA LEU A 129 18.02 14.92 -10.78
C LEU A 129 19.03 13.88 -11.30
N GLY A 130 18.65 13.03 -12.26
CA GLY A 130 19.52 12.00 -12.83
C GLY A 130 19.91 10.91 -11.84
N ILE A 131 19.13 10.70 -10.78
CA ILE A 131 19.41 9.68 -9.78
C ILE A 131 19.03 8.31 -10.36
N GLY A 132 20.01 7.40 -10.42
CA GLY A 132 19.79 6.04 -10.92
C GLY A 132 18.77 5.26 -10.10
N PHE A 133 18.22 4.18 -10.67
CA PHE A 133 17.14 3.39 -10.09
C PHE A 133 17.43 2.88 -8.66
N PHE A 134 18.57 2.22 -8.44
CA PHE A 134 18.88 1.64 -7.12
C PHE A 134 19.06 2.69 -6.02
N PRO A 135 19.86 3.77 -6.20
CA PRO A 135 19.91 4.87 -5.24
C PRO A 135 18.55 5.53 -5.03
N ALA A 136 17.78 5.77 -6.10
CA ALA A 136 16.45 6.35 -6.01
C ALA A 136 15.55 5.48 -5.11
N MET A 137 15.53 4.16 -5.28
CA MET A 137 14.74 3.26 -4.44
C MET A 137 15.13 3.29 -2.96
N ILE A 138 16.44 3.34 -2.65
CA ILE A 138 16.95 3.37 -1.28
C ILE A 138 16.51 4.64 -0.55
N PHE A 139 16.55 5.80 -1.21
CA PHE A 139 16.17 7.08 -0.60
C PHE A 139 14.66 7.36 -0.69
N ALA A 140 14.03 7.06 -1.82
CA ALA A 140 12.60 7.33 -2.05
C ALA A 140 11.72 6.57 -1.07
N THR A 141 12.03 5.29 -0.80
CA THR A 141 11.19 4.43 0.05
C THR A 141 10.99 4.98 1.47
N PRO A 142 12.04 5.28 2.26
CA PRO A 142 11.86 5.84 3.59
C PRO A 142 11.22 7.24 3.56
N ILE A 143 11.56 8.07 2.56
CA ILE A 143 10.94 9.41 2.42
C ILE A 143 9.44 9.26 2.15
N LEU A 144 9.03 8.34 1.29
CA LEU A 144 7.64 8.06 1.00
C LEU A 144 6.90 7.58 2.26
N ILE A 145 7.47 6.63 3.00
CA ILE A 145 6.86 6.14 4.26
C ILE A 145 6.65 7.31 5.24
N ILE A 146 7.67 8.15 5.44
CA ILE A 146 7.58 9.31 6.34
C ILE A 146 6.53 10.31 5.84
N ALA A 147 6.55 10.64 4.54
CA ALA A 147 5.62 11.61 3.96
C ALA A 147 4.16 11.13 4.07
N VAL A 148 3.92 9.86 3.79
CA VAL A 148 2.58 9.27 3.87
C VAL A 148 2.08 9.21 5.32
N LEU A 149 2.94 8.83 6.26
CA LEU A 149 2.60 8.87 7.69
C LEU A 149 2.38 10.31 8.19
N ALA A 150 3.13 11.29 7.68
CA ALA A 150 2.91 12.70 8.00
C ALA A 150 1.55 13.18 7.49
N CYS A 151 1.17 12.83 6.25
CA CYS A 151 -0.15 13.10 5.69
C CYS A 151 -1.27 12.46 6.53
N PHE A 152 -1.08 11.19 6.92
CA PHE A 152 -1.99 10.50 7.82
C PHE A 152 -2.15 11.27 9.15
N GLU A 153 -1.05 11.68 9.77
CA GLU A 153 -1.03 12.34 11.08
C GLU A 153 -1.73 13.73 11.03
N ILE A 154 -1.63 14.44 9.90
CA ILE A 154 -2.37 15.68 9.62
C ILE A 154 -3.87 15.40 9.57
N VAL A 155 -4.30 14.45 8.72
CA VAL A 155 -5.72 14.11 8.55
C VAL A 155 -6.33 13.56 9.84
N ARG A 156 -5.57 12.76 10.57
CA ARG A 156 -5.97 12.15 11.84
C ARG A 156 -6.40 13.20 12.88
N ARG A 157 -5.84 14.42 12.83
CA ARG A 157 -6.18 15.56 13.71
C ARG A 157 -7.29 16.46 13.17
N ALA A 158 -7.77 16.24 11.95
CA ALA A 158 -8.79 17.07 11.31
C ALA A 158 -10.11 16.28 11.22
N SER A 159 -10.99 16.48 12.22
CA SER A 159 -12.22 15.68 12.37
C SER A 159 -13.12 15.68 11.14
N LEU A 160 -13.20 16.78 10.38
CA LEU A 160 -13.98 16.85 9.13
C LEU A 160 -13.38 16.02 7.98
N PHE A 161 -12.06 15.82 7.96
CA PHE A 161 -11.38 15.09 6.89
C PHE A 161 -11.25 13.59 7.19
N ARG A 162 -11.40 13.15 8.45
CA ARG A 162 -11.33 11.73 8.83
C ARG A 162 -12.20 10.82 7.94
N PRO A 163 -13.49 11.11 7.67
CA PRO A 163 -14.33 10.24 6.85
C PRO A 163 -13.86 10.14 5.39
N VAL A 164 -13.33 11.23 4.83
CA VAL A 164 -12.83 11.28 3.44
C VAL A 164 -11.64 10.33 3.23
N PHE A 165 -10.86 10.11 4.28
CA PHE A 165 -9.71 9.21 4.28
C PHE A 165 -10.00 7.84 4.92
N GLY A 166 -11.27 7.50 5.13
CA GLY A 166 -11.66 6.19 5.68
C GLY A 166 -11.33 5.99 7.16
N ILE A 167 -10.99 7.07 7.88
CA ILE A 167 -10.72 7.04 9.31
C ILE A 167 -12.05 7.10 10.07
N LYS A 168 -12.27 6.16 10.99
CA LYS A 168 -13.46 6.12 11.85
C LYS A 168 -13.33 7.08 13.04
N GLY A 169 -14.47 7.55 13.55
CA GLY A 169 -14.52 8.42 14.72
C GLY A 169 -14.45 9.91 14.38
N GLY A 170 -14.98 10.74 15.29
CA GLY A 170 -15.15 12.18 15.10
C GLY A 170 -14.29 13.00 16.06
N GLN A 171 -14.87 14.07 16.59
CA GLN A 171 -14.16 15.02 17.46
C GLN A 171 -13.67 14.39 18.78
N GLU A 172 -14.40 13.40 19.31
CA GLU A 172 -14.02 12.72 20.56
C GLU A 172 -12.65 12.02 20.43
N GLU A 173 -12.43 11.30 19.34
CA GLU A 173 -11.14 10.64 19.05
C GLU A 173 -10.01 11.66 18.86
N VAL A 174 -10.29 12.78 18.19
CA VAL A 174 -9.30 13.85 18.00
C VAL A 174 -8.88 14.46 19.32
N ASN A 175 -9.80 14.58 20.28
CA ASN A 175 -9.52 15.14 21.60
C ASN A 175 -8.56 14.26 22.43
N LEU A 176 -8.43 12.97 22.10
CA LEU A 176 -7.47 12.06 22.74
C LEU A 176 -6.04 12.25 22.21
N LEU A 177 -5.87 12.93 21.08
CA LEU A 177 -4.58 13.13 20.42
C LEU A 177 -3.86 14.37 20.96
N PHE A 178 -2.53 14.34 20.92
CA PHE A 178 -1.72 15.54 21.16
C PHE A 178 -1.85 16.54 19.99
N PRO A 179 -2.01 17.86 20.23
CA PRO A 179 -1.98 18.55 21.53
C PRO A 179 -3.34 18.67 22.24
N PHE A 180 -4.44 18.22 21.64
CA PHE A 180 -5.80 18.37 22.17
C PHE A 180 -5.98 17.76 23.57
N ASN A 181 -5.40 16.58 23.82
CA ASN A 181 -5.49 15.88 25.11
C ASN A 181 -4.84 16.63 26.29
N SER A 182 -3.91 17.54 26.00
CA SER A 182 -3.15 18.30 27.00
C SER A 182 -3.73 19.70 27.20
N THR A 183 -4.73 20.08 26.40
CA THR A 183 -5.27 21.43 26.33
C THR A 183 -6.58 21.52 27.11
N LYS A 184 -6.57 22.17 28.28
CA LYS A 184 -7.79 22.40 29.07
C LYS A 184 -8.53 23.68 28.68
N GLU A 185 -7.84 24.61 28.02
CA GLU A 185 -8.40 25.91 27.63
C GLU A 185 -9.21 25.80 26.33
N ARG A 186 -10.48 26.20 26.42
CA ARG A 186 -11.40 26.24 25.28
C ARG A 186 -10.89 27.07 24.08
N PRO A 187 -10.33 28.29 24.23
CA PRO A 187 -9.85 29.05 23.07
C PRO A 187 -8.69 28.36 22.37
N LEU A 188 -7.77 27.75 23.12
CA LEU A 188 -6.59 27.09 22.57
C LEU A 188 -6.96 25.82 21.77
N SER A 189 -7.94 25.05 22.26
CA SER A 189 -8.48 23.88 21.56
C SER A 189 -9.16 24.25 20.23
N VAL A 190 -9.87 25.38 20.18
CA VAL A 190 -10.47 25.91 18.95
C VAL A 190 -9.39 26.31 17.94
N ILE A 191 -8.32 26.98 18.38
CA ILE A 191 -7.19 27.35 17.51
C ILE A 191 -6.53 26.10 16.92
N PHE A 192 -6.24 25.08 17.73
CA PHE A 192 -5.67 23.83 17.23
C PHE A 192 -6.59 23.11 16.26
N THR A 193 -7.91 23.16 16.50
CA THR A 193 -8.90 22.57 15.60
C THR A 193 -8.90 23.31 14.26
N LEU A 194 -8.92 24.64 14.26
CA LEU A 194 -8.88 25.42 13.02
C LEU A 194 -7.57 25.19 12.25
N MET A 195 -6.45 25.11 12.97
CA MET A 195 -5.14 24.84 12.39
C MET A 195 -5.08 23.44 11.75
N SER A 196 -5.59 22.40 12.43
CA SER A 196 -5.57 21.04 11.88
C SER A 196 -6.43 20.90 10.63
N HIS A 197 -7.62 21.52 10.62
CA HIS A 197 -8.48 21.57 9.44
C HIS A 197 -7.86 22.37 8.29
N GLY A 198 -7.22 23.51 8.58
CA GLY A 198 -6.51 24.30 7.60
C GLY A 198 -5.32 23.55 6.99
N MET A 199 -4.54 22.84 7.80
CA MET A 199 -3.45 21.99 7.33
C MET A 199 -3.94 20.83 6.47
N ALA A 200 -5.03 20.16 6.87
CA ALA A 200 -5.62 19.08 6.08
C ALA A 200 -6.15 19.58 4.73
N LEU A 201 -6.84 20.72 4.71
CA LEU A 201 -7.31 21.35 3.48
C LEU A 201 -6.14 21.72 2.56
N GLY A 202 -5.11 22.39 3.10
CA GLY A 202 -3.91 22.76 2.35
C GLY A 202 -3.20 21.54 1.78
N MET A 203 -3.05 20.47 2.57
CA MET A 203 -2.48 19.21 2.12
C MET A 203 -3.28 18.61 0.95
N VAL A 204 -4.61 18.55 1.05
CA VAL A 204 -5.46 18.03 -0.04
C VAL A 204 -5.30 18.87 -1.31
N ILE A 205 -5.26 20.20 -1.20
CA ILE A 205 -5.03 21.09 -2.34
C ILE A 205 -3.68 20.80 -2.99
N VAL A 206 -2.61 20.66 -2.20
CA VAL A 206 -1.27 20.34 -2.71
C VAL A 206 -1.25 18.99 -3.43
N LEU A 207 -1.88 17.96 -2.86
CA LEU A 207 -1.97 16.63 -3.49
C LEU A 207 -2.78 16.66 -4.79
N MET A 208 -3.83 17.48 -4.87
CA MET A 208 -4.62 17.63 -6.11
C MET A 208 -3.84 18.41 -7.17
N LEU A 209 -3.11 19.46 -6.78
CA LEU A 209 -2.27 20.24 -7.69
C LEU A 209 -1.10 19.39 -8.22
N SER A 210 -0.48 18.56 -7.37
CA SER A 210 0.61 17.68 -7.81
C SER A 210 0.12 16.70 -8.88
N LEU A 211 -1.10 16.16 -8.74
CA LEU A 211 -1.70 15.29 -9.75
C LEU A 211 -2.00 16.05 -11.05
N ALA A 212 -2.58 17.25 -10.95
CA ALA A 212 -2.93 18.07 -12.12
C ALA A 212 -1.71 18.48 -12.95
N LEU A 213 -0.59 18.80 -12.29
CA LEU A 213 0.67 19.15 -12.95
C LEU A 213 1.36 17.97 -13.65
N MET A 214 1.00 16.74 -13.28
CA MET A 214 1.63 15.52 -13.80
C MET A 214 0.78 14.75 -14.80
N GLY A 215 -0.54 14.96 -14.79
CA GLY A 215 -1.49 14.35 -15.72
C GLY A 215 -1.82 15.23 -16.93
N GLY A 216 -1.11 16.35 -17.13
CA GLY A 216 -1.25 17.29 -18.24
C GLY A 216 -0.12 17.23 -19.24
#